data_AF-A0A530AD24-F1
#
_entry.id   AF-A0A530AD24-F1
#
_cell.length_a   1.000
_cell.length_b   1.000
_cell.length_c   1.000
_cell.angle_alpha   90.00
_cell.angle_beta   90.00
_cell.angle_gamma   90.00
#
_symmetry.space_group_name_H-M   'P 1'
#
loop_
_entity.id
_entity.type
_entity.pdbx_description
1 polymer ?
#
loop_
_entity_poly.entity_id
_entity_poly.type
_entity_poly.pdbx_seq_one_letter_code
_entity_poly.pdbx_strand_id
1 'polypeptide(L)' 'MEGAVGRNGVAAEPAGMAKYLGDWAGDYRGEALAVLRPGSVGEVKALMRLCNELGLGIVPQGGNTGLVSGAID' A
#
# COMPACT_ATOMS: atom_id res chain seq x y z
N MET A 1 2.74 11.87 3.24
CA MET A 1 3.32 10.59 2.78
C MET A 1 4.63 10.78 2.02
N GLU A 2 4.71 11.62 0.97
CA GLU A 2 5.97 11.81 0.19
C GLU A 2 7.17 12.26 1.04
N GLY A 3 6.98 13.07 2.09
CA GLY A 3 8.06 13.43 3.01
C GLY A 3 8.68 12.24 3.77
N ALA A 4 7.99 11.10 3.83
CA ALA A 4 8.46 9.89 4.51
C ALA A 4 9.13 8.89 3.55
N VAL A 5 8.73 8.80 2.28
CA VAL A 5 9.20 7.78 1.31
C VAL A 5 9.69 8.35 -0.03
N GLY A 6 9.78 9.67 -0.14
CA GLY A 6 10.03 10.37 -1.40
C GLY A 6 8.84 10.28 -2.37
N ARG A 7 8.90 11.08 -3.43
CA ARG A 7 7.84 11.15 -4.45
C ARG A 7 7.59 9.82 -5.15
N ASN A 8 8.65 9.08 -5.46
CA ASN A 8 8.54 7.79 -6.14
C ASN A 8 8.01 6.68 -5.22
N GLY A 9 8.05 6.89 -3.90
CA GLY A 9 7.54 5.94 -2.90
C GLY A 9 6.02 5.97 -2.74
N VAL A 10 5.31 6.87 -3.44
CA VAL A 10 3.85 7.00 -3.38
C VAL A 10 3.26 6.87 -4.79
N ALA A 11 2.27 6.00 -4.96
CA ALA A 11 1.40 5.96 -6.13
C ALA A 11 -0.03 6.22 -5.68
N ALA A 12 -0.66 7.26 -6.23
CA ALA A 12 -2.04 7.65 -5.87
C ALA A 12 -2.94 7.74 -7.11
N GLU A 13 -2.37 7.79 -8.31
CA GLU A 13 -3.10 7.70 -9.55
C GLU A 13 -3.62 6.26 -9.79
N PRO A 14 -4.84 6.09 -10.34
CA PRO A 14 -5.43 4.77 -10.53
C PRO A 14 -4.54 3.78 -11.30
N ALA A 15 -3.83 4.27 -12.32
CA ALA A 15 -2.93 3.43 -13.14
C ALA A 15 -1.74 2.91 -12.33
N GLY A 16 -1.18 3.71 -11.42
CA GLY A 16 -0.05 3.32 -10.56
C GLY A 16 -0.45 2.32 -9.49
N MET A 17 -1.71 2.36 -9.04
CA MET A 17 -2.26 1.44 -8.04
C MET A 17 -2.81 0.13 -8.63
N ALA A 18 -3.14 0.10 -9.91
CA ALA A 18 -3.95 -0.96 -10.52
C ALA A 18 -3.49 -2.40 -10.23
N LYS A 19 -2.17 -2.64 -10.19
CA LYS A 19 -1.58 -3.96 -9.93
C LYS A 19 -1.61 -4.41 -8.46
N TYR A 20 -1.84 -3.48 -7.54
CA TYR A 20 -1.86 -3.72 -6.10
C TYR A 20 -3.27 -3.96 -5.57
N LEU A 21 -4.29 -3.51 -6.31
CA LEU A 21 -5.70 -3.56 -5.90
C LEU A 21 -6.41 -4.86 -6.27
N GLY A 22 -5.82 -5.69 -7.14
CA GLY A 22 -6.37 -7.00 -7.49
C GLY A 22 -5.66 -8.10 -6.72
N ASP A 23 -6.40 -9.11 -6.30
CA ASP A 23 -5.82 -10.30 -5.69
C ASP A 23 -5.24 -11.26 -6.76
N TRP A 24 -4.63 -12.36 -6.32
CA TRP A 24 -4.04 -13.34 -7.25
C TRP A 24 -5.09 -14.23 -7.92
N ALA A 25 -6.18 -14.58 -7.23
CA ALA A 25 -7.23 -15.41 -7.80
C ALA A 25 -7.99 -14.66 -8.92
N GLY A 26 -7.98 -13.32 -8.87
CA GLY A 26 -8.53 -12.45 -9.90
C GLY A 26 -10.04 -12.21 -9.74
N ASP A 27 -10.63 -12.64 -8.64
CA ASP A 27 -12.04 -12.49 -8.31
C ASP A 27 -12.29 -11.35 -7.31
N TYR A 28 -11.26 -10.78 -6.71
CA TYR A 28 -11.38 -9.65 -5.79
C TYR A 28 -10.60 -8.41 -6.24
N ARG A 29 -11.23 -7.24 -6.08
CA ARG A 29 -10.61 -5.94 -6.29
C ARG A 29 -10.99 -4.97 -5.17
N GLY A 30 -9.98 -4.49 -4.45
CA GLY A 30 -10.15 -3.49 -3.40
C GLY A 30 -9.92 -2.06 -3.89
N GLU A 31 -9.92 -1.14 -2.92
CA GLU A 31 -9.64 0.28 -3.11
C GLU A 31 -8.60 0.75 -2.09
N ALA A 32 -7.81 1.75 -2.45
CA ALA A 32 -6.85 2.37 -1.54
C ALA A 32 -6.70 3.86 -1.86
N LEU A 33 -6.37 4.66 -0.85
CA LEU A 33 -6.03 6.08 -1.02
C LEU A 33 -4.70 6.25 -1.78
N ALA A 34 -3.73 5.39 -1.50
CA ALA A 34 -2.43 5.35 -2.14
C ALA A 34 -1.73 4.01 -1.87
N VAL A 35 -0.80 3.65 -2.75
CA VAL A 35 0.19 2.58 -2.52
C VAL A 35 1.50 3.21 -2.09
N LEU A 36 2.06 2.72 -0.98
CA LEU A 36 3.30 3.19 -0.39
C LEU A 36 4.40 2.13 -0.57
N ARG A 37 5.56 2.53 -1.11
CA ARG A 37 6.68 1.64 -1.46
C ARG A 37 7.96 2.06 -0.75
N PRO A 38 8.06 1.85 0.58
CA PRO A 38 9.25 2.20 1.34
C PRO A 38 10.45 1.35 0.90
N GLY A 39 11.61 1.98 0.77
CA GLY A 39 12.89 1.34 0.43
C GLY A 39 13.73 0.93 1.65
N SER A 40 13.28 1.28 2.87
CA SER A 40 14.01 0.96 4.11
C SER A 40 13.08 0.76 5.31
N VAL A 41 13.60 0.10 6.35
CA VAL A 41 12.89 -0.05 7.64
C VAL A 41 12.62 1.32 8.31
N GLY A 42 13.50 2.30 8.10
CA GLY A 42 13.32 3.65 8.62
C GLY A 42 12.07 4.32 8.01
N GLU A 43 11.90 4.18 6.71
CA GLU A 43 10.73 4.68 5.98
C GLU A 43 9.44 3.98 6.40
N VAL A 44 9.46 2.65 6.59
CA VAL A 44 8.32 1.91 7.14
C VAL A 44 7.91 2.47 8.49
N LYS A 45 8.87 2.67 9.42
CA LYS A 45 8.59 3.23 10.75
C LYS A 45 7.97 4.64 10.67
N ALA A 46 8.46 5.48 9.77
CA ALA A 46 7.93 6.82 9.56
C ALA A 46 6.47 6.78 9.04
N LEU A 47 6.19 5.89 8.08
CA LEU A 47 4.84 5.69 7.56
C LEU A 47 3.88 5.16 8.62
N MET A 48 4.27 4.17 9.41
CA MET A 48 3.39 3.61 10.46
C MET A 48 2.97 4.69 11.46
N ARG A 49 3.91 5.54 11.89
CA ARG A 49 3.64 6.66 12.80
C ARG A 49 2.69 7.66 12.17
N LEU A 50 2.97 8.08 10.94
CA LEU A 50 2.15 9.07 10.23
C LEU A 50 0.73 8.56 9.95
N CYS A 51 0.58 7.31 9.49
CA CYS A 51 -0.74 6.71 9.29
C CYS A 51 -1.52 6.62 10.61
N ASN A 52 -0.86 6.24 11.72
CA ASN A 52 -1.49 6.22 13.04
C ASN A 52 -1.94 7.61 13.50
N GLU A 53 -1.09 8.64 13.33
CA GLU A 53 -1.45 10.04 13.65
C GLU A 53 -2.64 10.54 12.82
N LEU A 54 -2.77 10.07 11.57
CA LEU A 54 -3.86 10.44 10.67
C LEU A 54 -5.09 9.51 10.78
N GLY A 55 -5.03 8.45 11.58
CA GLY A 55 -6.10 7.46 11.70
C GLY A 55 -6.35 6.64 10.43
N LEU A 56 -5.31 6.41 9.62
CA LEU A 56 -5.41 5.67 8.35
C LEU A 56 -5.11 4.17 8.55
N GLY A 57 -6.00 3.32 8.04
CA GLY A 57 -5.78 1.88 7.94
C GLY A 57 -4.64 1.54 6.97
N ILE A 58 -3.99 0.39 7.21
CA ILE A 58 -2.85 -0.06 6.42
C ILE A 58 -3.00 -1.55 6.15
N VAL A 59 -2.84 -1.93 4.88
CA VAL A 59 -2.78 -3.33 4.44
C VAL A 59 -1.36 -3.63 3.95
N PRO A 60 -0.57 -4.45 4.67
CA PRO A 60 0.75 -4.87 4.21
C PRO A 60 0.65 -5.84 3.03
N GLN A 61 1.41 -5.56 1.96
CA GLN A 61 1.40 -6.39 0.75
C GLN A 61 2.83 -6.74 0.33
N GLY A 62 3.08 -8.05 0.13
CA GLY A 62 4.34 -8.58 -0.41
C GLY A 62 4.25 -8.88 -1.90
N GLY A 63 4.46 -10.14 -2.28
CA GLY A 63 4.40 -10.58 -3.69
C GLY A 63 3.00 -10.68 -4.29
N ASN A 64 1.95 -10.43 -3.50
CA ASN A 64 0.55 -10.48 -3.92
C ASN A 64 0.09 -11.84 -4.51
N THR A 65 0.52 -12.95 -3.92
CA THR A 65 0.17 -14.32 -4.35
C THR A 65 -0.78 -15.04 -3.37
N GLY A 66 -1.38 -14.30 -2.44
CA GLY A 66 -2.37 -14.85 -1.50
C GLY A 66 -3.68 -15.17 -2.22
N LEU A 67 -4.39 -16.21 -1.76
CA LEU A 67 -5.62 -16.73 -2.39
C LEU A 67 -6.90 -16.38 -1.61
N VAL A 68 -6.80 -15.50 -0.63
CA VAL A 68 -7.90 -15.15 0.30
C VAL A 68 -8.04 -13.64 0.51
N SER A 69 -7.52 -12.84 -0.43
CA SER A 69 -7.60 -11.37 -0.44
C SER A 69 -7.04 -10.59 0.76
N GLY A 70 -6.46 -11.24 1.78
CA GLY A 70 -5.98 -10.58 3.01
C GLY A 70 -4.78 -9.63 2.85
N ALA A 71 -4.31 -9.40 1.62
CA ALA A 71 -3.31 -8.37 1.30
C ALA A 71 -3.89 -7.23 0.45
N ILE A 72 -5.23 -7.16 0.33
CA ILE A 72 -5.98 -6.15 -0.43
C ILE A 72 -7.00 -5.41 0.47
N ASP A 73 -7.62 -6.10 1.43
CA ASP A 73 -8.69 -5.59 2.32
C ASP A 73 -8.24 -5.47 3.79
#